data_AF-A0A151ZJ35-F1
#
_entry.id   AF-A0A151ZJ35-F1
#
_cell.length_a   1.000
_cell.length_b   1.000
_cell.length_c   1.000
_cell.angle_alpha   90.00
_cell.angle_beta   90.00
_cell.angle_gamma   90.00
#
_symmetry.space_group_name_H-M   'P 1'
#
loop_
_entity.id
_entity.type
_entity.pdbx_description
1 polymer ?
#
loop_
_entity_poly.entity_id
_entity_poly.type
_entity_poly.pdbx_seq_one_letter_code
_entity_poly.pdbx_strand_id
1 'polypeptide(L)'
;MSDENENRNAEEDQNSMLDTDLNSLPTIEDKIEFINLLIGDSYNIAIAKKLEEFLDIQINENIYLFQANSTLLKLYQFNPTFLNKDAIAKMLAKSLMNFPCNDFLFLSYMIPSTLQKEEPLLKLFTLNSLLETCKFKEAWTHINNNPFFLNIPSFVDNVRNCKSISPPSPPPPPPPLLSYLLLIINIIFTFIK
;
A
#
# COMPACT_ATOMS: atom_id res chain seq x y z
N MET A 1 48.56 1.09 8.75
CA MET A 1 48.47 -0.36 9.01
C MET A 1 47.43 -0.70 10.07
N SER A 2 46.84 0.30 10.75
CA SER A 2 45.71 0.16 11.67
C SER A 2 44.35 0.24 10.94
N ASP A 3 44.26 1.04 9.88
CA ASP A 3 42.99 1.37 9.22
C ASP A 3 42.43 0.25 8.31
N GLU A 4 43.28 -0.67 7.82
CA GLU A 4 42.84 -1.80 6.99
C GLU A 4 42.23 -2.96 7.80
N ASN A 5 42.44 -3.02 9.11
CA ASN A 5 41.85 -4.06 9.96
C ASN A 5 40.48 -3.66 10.51
N GLU A 6 40.21 -2.37 10.73
CA GLU A 6 38.87 -1.90 11.11
C GLU A 6 37.88 -2.01 9.94
N ASN A 7 38.31 -1.71 8.71
CA ASN A 7 37.45 -1.87 7.53
C ASN A 7 37.11 -3.35 7.24
N ARG A 8 38.06 -4.28 7.42
CA ARG A 8 37.82 -5.72 7.24
C ARG A 8 36.87 -6.30 8.30
N ASN A 9 36.98 -5.88 9.55
CA ASN A 9 36.08 -6.33 10.61
C ASN A 9 34.66 -5.76 10.45
N ALA A 10 34.52 -4.51 10.01
CA ALA A 10 33.22 -3.91 9.71
C ALA A 10 32.54 -4.60 8.51
N GLU A 11 33.29 -4.91 7.44
CA GLU A 11 32.79 -5.64 6.28
C GLU A 11 32.43 -7.12 6.61
N GLU A 12 33.17 -7.78 7.51
CA GLU A 12 32.89 -9.16 7.96
C GLU A 12 31.66 -9.25 8.88
N ASP A 13 31.50 -8.35 9.85
CA ASP A 13 30.29 -8.30 10.70
C ASP A 13 29.05 -7.91 9.88
N GLN A 14 29.20 -7.02 8.89
CA GLN A 14 28.12 -6.59 7.99
C GLN A 14 27.68 -7.70 7.02
N ASN A 15 28.62 -8.51 6.49
CA ASN A 15 28.28 -9.68 5.68
C ASN A 15 27.48 -10.71 6.50
N SER A 16 27.82 -10.91 7.78
CA SER A 16 27.07 -11.83 8.65
C SER A 16 25.61 -11.39 8.88
N MET A 17 25.37 -10.08 8.95
CA MET A 17 24.03 -9.50 9.16
C MET A 17 23.18 -9.56 7.88
N LEU A 18 23.80 -9.48 6.70
CA LEU A 18 23.16 -9.67 5.40
C LEU A 18 22.98 -11.14 5.01
N ASP A 19 23.65 -12.09 5.67
CA ASP A 19 23.49 -13.52 5.42
C ASP A 19 22.32 -14.15 6.21
N THR A 20 21.68 -13.38 7.09
CA THR A 20 20.54 -13.86 7.88
C THR A 20 19.34 -14.14 6.96
N ASP A 21 18.89 -15.40 6.93
CA ASP A 21 17.66 -15.79 6.22
C ASP A 21 16.44 -15.31 7.01
N LEU A 22 15.67 -14.38 6.44
CA LEU A 22 14.45 -13.85 7.06
C LEU A 22 13.40 -14.93 7.34
N ASN A 23 13.44 -16.07 6.64
CA ASN A 23 12.53 -17.19 6.86
C ASN A 23 12.95 -18.06 8.06
N SER A 24 14.18 -17.91 8.56
CA SER A 24 14.65 -18.60 9.77
C SER A 24 14.10 -17.98 11.06
N LEU A 25 13.61 -16.73 10.99
CA LEU A 25 12.98 -16.04 12.11
C LEU A 25 11.54 -16.55 12.30
N PRO A 26 11.19 -17.09 13.49
CA PRO A 26 9.93 -17.79 13.71
C PRO A 26 8.72 -16.86 13.80
N THR A 27 8.92 -15.62 14.24
CA THR A 27 7.84 -14.66 14.53
C THR A 27 7.92 -13.44 13.63
N ILE A 28 6.76 -12.87 13.29
CA ILE A 28 6.64 -11.68 12.43
C ILE A 28 7.29 -10.47 13.10
N GLU A 29 7.13 -10.38 14.42
CA GLU A 29 7.67 -9.31 15.25
C GLU A 29 9.21 -9.28 15.19
N ASP A 30 9.87 -10.45 15.25
CA ASP A 30 11.32 -10.56 15.16
C ASP A 30 11.83 -10.09 13.79
N LYS A 31 11.10 -10.46 12.71
CA LYS A 31 11.42 -9.98 11.35
C LYS A 31 11.32 -8.45 11.26
N ILE A 32 10.30 -7.86 11.88
CA ILE A 32 10.10 -6.40 11.89
C ILE A 32 11.21 -5.71 12.70
N GLU A 33 11.57 -6.26 13.87
CA GLU A 33 12.65 -5.71 14.70
C GLU A 33 14.00 -5.74 13.98
N PHE A 34 14.31 -6.87 13.35
CA PHE A 34 15.52 -7.02 12.53
C PHE A 34 15.57 -6.00 11.38
N ILE A 35 14.45 -5.80 10.68
CA ILE A 35 14.35 -4.81 9.60
C ILE A 35 14.49 -3.38 10.13
N ASN A 36 13.92 -3.07 11.30
CA ASN A 36 14.07 -1.76 11.93
C ASN A 36 15.53 -1.47 12.30
N LEU A 37 16.28 -2.48 12.75
CA LEU A 37 17.72 -2.36 13.00
C LEU A 37 18.48 -2.07 11.70
N LEU A 38 18.17 -2.78 10.61
CA LEU A 38 18.79 -2.55 9.30
C LEU A 38 18.49 -1.16 8.73
N ILE A 39 17.27 -0.64 8.92
CA ILE A 39 16.91 0.72 8.47
C ILE A 39 17.77 1.80 9.15
N GLY A 40 18.35 1.51 10.32
CA GLY A 40 19.32 2.39 10.97
C GLY A 40 20.52 2.75 10.08
N ASP A 41 20.92 1.85 9.18
CA ASP A 41 22.02 2.05 8.21
C ASP A 41 21.49 2.34 6.79
N SER A 42 20.56 3.29 6.69
CA SER A 42 19.84 3.65 5.44
C SER A 42 20.69 4.15 4.25
N TYR A 43 22.02 4.16 4.36
CA TYR A 43 22.94 4.54 3.28
C TYR A 43 23.62 3.35 2.61
N ASN A 44 23.51 2.15 3.20
CA ASN A 44 24.13 0.96 2.67
C ASN A 44 23.25 0.28 1.62
N ILE A 45 23.72 0.27 0.37
CA ILE A 45 22.98 -0.33 -0.75
C ILE A 45 22.83 -1.85 -0.65
N ALA A 46 23.72 -2.54 0.10
CA ALA A 46 23.60 -3.98 0.31
C ALA A 46 22.30 -4.35 1.05
N ILE A 47 21.77 -3.43 1.87
CA ILE A 47 20.51 -3.60 2.58
C ILE A 47 19.31 -3.60 1.63
N ALA A 48 19.40 -2.98 0.46
CA ALA A 48 18.30 -2.93 -0.50
C ALA A 48 17.80 -4.33 -0.88
N LYS A 49 18.72 -5.27 -1.12
CA LYS A 49 18.37 -6.66 -1.45
C LYS A 49 17.58 -7.33 -0.32
N LYS A 50 17.95 -7.07 0.94
CA LYS A 50 17.20 -7.58 2.10
C LYS A 50 15.82 -6.95 2.25
N LEU A 51 15.70 -5.66 1.95
CA LEU A 51 14.41 -4.99 1.95
C LEU A 51 13.50 -5.49 0.82
N GLU A 52 14.06 -5.88 -0.33
CA GLU A 52 13.30 -6.57 -1.39
C GLU A 52 12.81 -7.96 -0.95
N GLU A 53 13.67 -8.76 -0.32
CA GLU A 53 13.28 -10.05 0.27
C GLU A 53 12.16 -9.87 1.30
N PHE A 54 12.28 -8.85 2.17
CA PHE A 54 11.25 -8.53 3.14
C PHE A 54 9.96 -8.00 2.48
N LEU A 55 10.03 -7.30 1.36
CA LEU A 55 8.85 -6.89 0.60
C LEU A 55 8.06 -8.09 0.06
N ASP A 56 8.74 -9.13 -0.39
CA ASP A 56 8.07 -10.37 -0.81
C ASP A 56 7.38 -11.06 0.38
N ILE A 57 8.02 -11.05 1.56
CA ILE A 57 7.39 -11.54 2.81
C ILE A 57 6.16 -10.69 3.18
N GLN A 58 6.25 -9.36 3.11
CA GLN A 58 5.12 -8.45 3.35
C GLN A 58 3.91 -8.76 2.46
N ILE A 59 4.15 -9.16 1.21
CA ILE A 59 3.10 -9.54 0.27
C ILE A 59 2.50 -10.90 0.65
N ASN A 60 3.34 -11.90 0.91
CA ASN A 60 2.90 -13.27 1.19
C ASN A 60 2.19 -13.41 2.55
N GLU A 61 2.73 -12.79 3.60
CA GLU A 61 2.22 -12.87 4.98
C GLU A 61 1.21 -11.75 5.30
N ASN A 62 0.85 -10.93 4.31
CA ASN A 62 -0.03 -9.78 4.43
C ASN A 62 0.43 -8.71 5.45
N ILE A 63 1.72 -8.65 5.80
CA ILE A 63 2.30 -7.63 6.70
C ILE A 63 2.57 -6.34 5.93
N TYR A 64 2.53 -5.19 6.61
CA TYR A 64 2.87 -3.92 5.99
C TYR A 64 3.71 -3.04 6.92
N LEU A 65 4.90 -2.67 6.46
CA LEU A 65 5.83 -1.79 7.17
C LEU A 65 6.29 -0.66 6.24
N PHE A 66 5.66 0.51 6.39
CA PHE A 66 5.96 1.68 5.59
C PHE A 66 7.42 2.15 5.68
N GLN A 67 8.07 1.99 6.85
CA GLN A 67 9.44 2.43 7.06
C GLN A 67 10.44 1.66 6.18
N ALA A 68 10.24 0.34 6.01
CA ALA A 68 11.04 -0.49 5.12
C ALA A 68 10.87 -0.06 3.65
N ASN A 69 9.62 0.15 3.24
CA ASN A 69 9.24 0.56 1.89
C ASN A 69 9.84 1.93 1.51
N SER A 70 9.71 2.93 2.39
CA SER A 70 10.27 4.25 2.16
C SER A 70 11.81 4.25 2.17
N THR A 71 12.45 3.43 3.00
CA THR A 71 13.92 3.28 3.03
C THR A 71 14.44 2.64 1.74
N LEU A 72 13.76 1.61 1.24
CA LEU A 72 14.11 0.99 -0.04
C LEU A 72 14.05 2.00 -1.20
N LEU A 73 13.00 2.83 -1.25
CA LEU A 73 12.93 3.90 -2.24
C LEU A 73 14.06 4.92 -2.11
N LYS A 74 14.42 5.33 -0.89
CA LYS A 74 15.55 6.25 -0.67
C LYS A 74 16.85 5.64 -1.20
N LEU A 75 17.10 4.37 -0.94
CA LEU A 75 18.29 3.68 -1.45
C LEU A 75 18.34 3.68 -2.99
N TYR A 76 17.20 3.49 -3.67
CA TYR A 76 17.11 3.60 -5.13
C TYR A 76 17.30 5.03 -5.64
N GLN A 77 16.85 6.04 -4.91
CA GLN A 77 17.08 7.44 -5.27
C GLN A 77 18.56 7.80 -5.22
N PHE A 78 19.31 7.29 -4.23
CA PHE A 78 20.75 7.49 -4.14
C PHE A 78 21.53 6.66 -5.17
N ASN A 79 21.03 5.48 -5.53
CA ASN A 79 21.72 4.51 -6.38
C ASN A 79 20.83 4.03 -7.54
N PRO A 80 20.69 4.83 -8.62
CA PRO A 80 19.77 4.50 -9.72
C PRO A 80 20.15 3.23 -10.50
N THR A 81 21.39 2.74 -10.40
CA THR A 81 21.85 1.49 -11.05
C THR A 81 21.23 0.24 -10.45
N PHE A 82 20.81 0.29 -9.19
CA PHE A 82 20.19 -0.83 -8.47
C PHE A 82 18.66 -0.73 -8.46
N LEU A 83 18.10 0.24 -9.17
CA LEU A 83 16.67 0.46 -9.20
C LEU A 83 15.95 -0.76 -9.78
N ASN A 84 15.07 -1.35 -8.98
CA ASN A 84 14.21 -2.44 -9.41
C ASN A 84 12.75 -1.96 -9.54
N LYS A 85 12.28 -1.87 -10.78
CA LYS A 85 10.91 -1.42 -11.08
C LYS A 85 9.84 -2.37 -10.55
N ASP A 86 10.10 -3.68 -10.54
CA ASP A 86 9.14 -4.67 -10.06
C ASP A 86 8.98 -4.58 -8.53
N ALA A 87 10.06 -4.33 -7.80
CA ALA A 87 10.00 -4.06 -6.36
C ALA A 87 9.17 -2.80 -6.06
N ILE A 88 9.37 -1.71 -6.83
CA ILE A 88 8.57 -0.49 -6.67
C ILE A 88 7.08 -0.76 -6.94
N ALA A 89 6.77 -1.52 -7.99
CA ALA A 89 5.40 -1.86 -8.33
C ALA A 89 4.73 -2.73 -7.24
N LYS A 90 5.43 -3.74 -6.73
CA LYS A 90 5.00 -4.58 -5.60
C LYS A 90 4.69 -3.75 -4.35
N MET A 91 5.58 -2.83 -4.00
CA MET A 91 5.41 -1.93 -2.86
C MET A 91 4.20 -0.99 -3.02
N LEU A 92 4.01 -0.39 -4.20
CA LEU A 92 2.84 0.43 -4.50
C LEU A 92 1.54 -0.39 -4.50
N ALA A 93 1.57 -1.61 -5.02
CA ALA A 93 0.42 -2.50 -4.94
C ALA A 93 0.06 -2.81 -3.49
N LYS A 94 1.08 -3.05 -2.64
CA LYS A 94 0.88 -3.29 -1.21
C LYS A 94 0.30 -2.08 -0.49
N SER A 95 0.70 -0.85 -0.82
CA SER A 95 0.08 0.34 -0.21
C SER A 95 -1.37 0.53 -0.64
N LEU A 96 -1.73 0.19 -1.90
CA LEU A 96 -3.12 0.19 -2.37
C LEU A 96 -4.02 -0.82 -1.63
N MET A 97 -3.47 -1.97 -1.23
CA MET A 97 -4.21 -2.95 -0.42
C MET A 97 -4.61 -2.39 0.96
N ASN A 98 -3.92 -1.36 1.45
CA ASN A 98 -4.17 -0.75 2.76
C ASN A 98 -4.99 0.55 2.65
N PHE A 99 -5.71 0.77 1.54
CA PHE A 99 -6.57 1.94 1.36
C PHE A 99 -7.68 1.99 2.44
N PRO A 100 -8.05 3.16 3.02
CA PRO A 100 -7.69 4.54 2.68
C PRO A 100 -6.47 5.10 3.44
N CYS A 101 -5.29 4.47 3.31
CA CYS A 101 -4.03 5.03 3.82
C CYS A 101 -3.35 5.96 2.80
N ASN A 102 -2.74 7.07 3.27
CA ASN A 102 -2.06 8.07 2.42
C ASN A 102 -0.66 7.62 1.94
N ASP A 103 -0.22 6.42 2.29
CA ASP A 103 1.14 5.97 2.01
C ASP A 103 1.42 5.84 0.52
N PHE A 104 0.42 5.48 -0.29
CA PHE A 104 0.57 5.45 -1.75
C PHE A 104 1.01 6.81 -2.29
N LEU A 105 0.35 7.87 -1.82
CA LEU A 105 0.65 9.23 -2.24
C LEU A 105 2.07 9.62 -1.82
N PHE A 106 2.48 9.31 -0.58
CA PHE A 106 3.85 9.58 -0.13
C PHE A 106 4.90 8.87 -0.98
N LEU A 107 4.73 7.57 -1.22
CA LEU A 107 5.65 6.78 -2.04
C LEU A 107 5.69 7.29 -3.48
N SER A 108 4.55 7.75 -4.02
CA SER A 108 4.51 8.30 -5.37
C SER A 108 5.38 9.54 -5.57
N TYR A 109 5.42 10.43 -4.57
CA TYR A 109 6.25 11.64 -4.64
C TYR A 109 7.75 11.34 -4.64
N MET A 110 8.14 10.18 -4.12
CA MET A 110 9.53 9.71 -4.14
C MET A 110 9.91 9.09 -5.49
N ILE A 111 8.95 8.73 -6.35
CA ILE A 111 9.22 8.07 -7.62
C ILE A 111 9.29 9.11 -8.75
N PRO A 112 10.36 9.11 -9.58
CA PRO A 112 10.46 10.02 -10.72
C PRO A 112 9.29 9.89 -11.69
N SER A 113 8.80 11.01 -12.22
CA SER A 113 7.62 11.05 -13.11
C SER A 113 7.79 10.28 -14.43
N THR A 114 9.04 10.09 -14.87
CA THR A 114 9.37 9.22 -16.01
C THR A 114 8.97 7.78 -15.73
N LEU A 115 9.34 7.27 -14.56
CA LEU A 115 9.05 5.91 -14.11
C LEU A 115 7.56 5.68 -13.86
N GLN A 116 6.85 6.70 -13.34
CA GLN A 116 5.40 6.60 -13.10
C GLN A 116 4.59 6.32 -14.37
N LYS A 117 5.11 6.73 -15.54
CA LYS A 117 4.49 6.52 -16.85
C LYS A 117 4.85 5.19 -17.50
N GLU A 118 5.77 4.43 -16.90
CA GLU A 118 6.19 3.13 -17.40
C GLU A 118 5.33 2.00 -16.85
N GLU A 119 5.21 0.93 -17.61
CA GLU A 119 4.61 -0.33 -17.13
C GLU A 119 5.60 -1.07 -16.21
N PRO A 120 5.14 -1.68 -15.09
CA PRO A 120 3.75 -1.82 -14.63
C PRO A 120 3.24 -0.69 -13.71
N LEU A 121 4.04 0.35 -13.45
CA LEU A 121 3.71 1.43 -12.52
C LEU A 121 2.48 2.24 -12.97
N LEU A 122 2.37 2.52 -14.27
CA LEU A 122 1.24 3.27 -14.84
C LEU A 122 -0.12 2.66 -14.48
N LYS A 123 -0.23 1.33 -14.46
CA LYS A 123 -1.45 0.62 -14.07
C LYS A 123 -1.81 0.89 -12.61
N LEU A 124 -0.83 0.92 -11.72
CA LEU A 124 -1.02 1.20 -10.29
C LEU A 124 -1.47 2.64 -10.07
N PHE A 125 -0.85 3.59 -10.75
CA PHE A 125 -1.25 5.00 -10.71
C PHE A 125 -2.66 5.24 -11.23
N THR A 126 -3.02 4.57 -12.34
CA THR A 126 -4.37 4.62 -12.89
C THR A 126 -5.39 4.07 -11.90
N LEU A 127 -5.08 2.94 -11.27
CA LEU A 127 -5.94 2.34 -10.25
C LEU A 127 -6.11 3.27 -9.04
N ASN A 128 -5.03 3.87 -8.53
CA ASN A 128 -5.10 4.82 -7.42
C ASN A 128 -6.03 6.00 -7.75
N SER A 129 -5.90 6.59 -8.94
CA SER A 129 -6.75 7.71 -9.37
C SER A 129 -8.23 7.31 -9.46
N LEU A 130 -8.54 6.09 -9.93
CA LEU A 130 -9.90 5.58 -9.95
C LEU A 130 -10.47 5.35 -8.54
N LEU A 131 -9.65 4.90 -7.60
CA LEU A 131 -10.03 4.72 -6.20
C LEU A 131 -10.25 6.05 -5.48
N GLU A 132 -9.34 7.03 -5.68
CA GLU A 132 -9.47 8.40 -5.12
C GLU A 132 -10.70 9.14 -5.65
N THR A 133 -11.07 8.91 -6.92
CA THR A 133 -12.28 9.49 -7.54
C THR A 133 -13.55 8.67 -7.31
N CYS A 134 -13.50 7.64 -6.44
CA CYS A 134 -14.62 6.75 -6.11
C CYS A 134 -15.25 6.04 -7.32
N LYS A 135 -14.50 5.86 -8.42
CA LYS A 135 -14.96 5.18 -9.64
C LYS A 135 -14.75 3.67 -9.56
N PHE A 136 -15.36 3.04 -8.56
CA PHE A 136 -15.12 1.62 -8.25
C PHE A 136 -15.44 0.68 -9.42
N LYS A 137 -16.48 0.96 -10.21
CA LYS A 137 -16.82 0.14 -11.39
C LYS A 137 -15.69 0.10 -12.42
N GLU A 138 -15.10 1.27 -12.70
CA GLU A 138 -13.96 1.40 -13.60
C GLU A 138 -12.71 0.77 -12.98
N ALA A 139 -12.49 0.97 -11.67
CA ALA A 139 -11.38 0.36 -10.93
C ALA A 139 -11.41 -1.19 -11.01
N TRP A 140 -12.57 -1.81 -10.77
CA TRP A 140 -12.72 -3.26 -10.88
C TRP A 140 -12.52 -3.76 -12.31
N THR A 141 -13.01 -3.02 -13.30
CA THR A 141 -12.76 -3.35 -14.71
C THR A 141 -11.26 -3.29 -15.03
N HIS A 142 -10.57 -2.26 -14.52
CA HIS A 142 -9.14 -2.11 -14.67
C HIS A 142 -8.36 -3.24 -13.98
N ILE A 143 -8.74 -3.67 -12.78
CA ILE A 143 -8.12 -4.81 -12.09
C ILE A 143 -8.31 -6.09 -12.90
N ASN A 144 -9.53 -6.39 -13.35
CA ASN A 144 -9.84 -7.62 -14.08
C ASN A 144 -9.15 -7.69 -15.46
N ASN A 145 -8.97 -6.56 -16.13
CA ASN A 145 -8.31 -6.50 -17.44
C ASN A 145 -6.77 -6.63 -17.35
N ASN A 146 -6.19 -6.47 -16.16
CA ASN A 146 -4.75 -6.42 -15.97
C ASN A 146 -4.29 -7.62 -15.11
N PRO A 147 -3.63 -8.65 -15.71
CA PRO A 147 -3.23 -9.86 -14.99
C PRO A 147 -2.19 -9.58 -13.89
N PHE A 148 -1.49 -8.46 -13.96
CA PHE A 148 -0.54 -8.00 -12.93
C PHE A 148 -1.16 -8.01 -11.52
N PHE A 149 -2.39 -7.51 -11.36
CA PHE A 149 -3.04 -7.43 -10.06
C PHE A 149 -3.50 -8.80 -9.54
N LEU A 150 -3.81 -9.72 -10.46
CA LEU A 150 -4.27 -11.07 -10.13
C LEU A 150 -3.12 -11.97 -9.65
N ASN A 151 -1.89 -11.67 -10.09
CA ASN A 151 -0.70 -12.40 -9.65
C ASN A 151 -0.28 -12.07 -8.21
N ILE A 152 -0.77 -10.96 -7.63
CA ILE A 152 -0.40 -10.56 -6.28
C ILE A 152 -1.35 -11.23 -5.28
N PRO A 153 -0.84 -12.03 -4.33
CA PRO A 153 -1.68 -12.75 -3.38
C PRO A 153 -2.50 -11.78 -2.52
N SER A 154 -3.75 -12.14 -2.25
CA SER A 154 -4.68 -11.40 -1.41
C SER A 154 -4.98 -9.95 -1.86
N PHE A 155 -4.52 -9.53 -3.05
CA PHE A 155 -4.72 -8.16 -3.53
C PHE A 155 -6.20 -7.81 -3.66
N VAL A 156 -6.95 -8.65 -4.38
CA VAL A 156 -8.37 -8.43 -4.66
C VAL A 156 -9.18 -8.44 -3.36
N ASP A 157 -8.88 -9.35 -2.44
CA ASP A 157 -9.60 -9.47 -1.18
C ASP A 157 -9.33 -8.28 -0.26
N ASN A 158 -8.08 -7.82 -0.18
CA ASN A 158 -7.73 -6.62 0.57
C ASN A 158 -8.39 -5.37 -0.02
N VAL A 159 -8.37 -5.19 -1.34
CA VAL A 159 -9.02 -4.05 -2.02
C VAL A 159 -10.55 -4.10 -1.87
N ARG A 160 -11.18 -5.28 -1.84
CA ARG A 160 -12.61 -5.43 -1.52
C ARG A 160 -12.90 -5.13 -0.05
N ASN A 161 -11.99 -5.53 0.83
CA ASN A 161 -12.09 -5.35 2.27
C ASN A 161 -11.59 -3.98 2.75
N CYS A 162 -11.12 -3.10 1.84
CA CYS A 162 -11.05 -1.65 2.02
C CYS A 162 -12.48 -1.10 2.19
N LYS A 163 -13.07 -1.48 3.33
CA LYS A 163 -14.34 -1.10 3.94
C LYS A 163 -15.36 -0.56 2.97
N SER A 164 -16.34 -1.38 2.60
CA SER A 164 -17.76 -1.00 2.71
C SER A 164 -18.12 0.45 2.35
N ILE A 165 -17.57 1.00 1.26
CA ILE A 165 -18.17 2.15 0.57
C ILE A 165 -19.32 1.57 -0.23
N SER A 166 -20.31 1.00 0.48
CA SER A 166 -21.66 1.20 0.04
C SER A 166 -21.82 2.71 -0.08
N PRO A 167 -22.30 3.26 -1.20
CA PRO A 167 -22.81 4.62 -1.16
C PRO A 167 -23.72 4.73 0.08
N PRO A 168 -23.68 5.82 0.86
CA PRO A 168 -24.65 6.01 1.93
C PRO A 168 -26.02 5.68 1.32
N SER A 169 -26.73 4.72 1.91
CA SER A 169 -28.05 4.33 1.43
C SER A 169 -28.82 5.62 1.15
N PRO A 170 -29.42 5.80 -0.04
CA PRO A 170 -30.16 7.02 -0.32
C PRO A 170 -31.14 7.26 0.84
N PRO A 171 -31.26 8.50 1.35
CA PRO A 171 -32.19 8.77 2.42
C PRO A 171 -33.56 8.21 2.01
N PRO A 172 -34.31 7.59 2.95
CA PRO A 172 -35.61 7.04 2.61
C PRO A 172 -36.42 8.12 1.89
N PRO A 173 -37.12 7.77 0.78
CA PRO A 173 -37.92 8.74 0.06
C PRO A 173 -38.81 9.46 1.08
N PRO A 174 -38.91 10.80 1.03
CA PRO A 174 -39.80 11.52 1.93
C PRO A 174 -41.18 10.86 1.81
N PRO A 175 -41.87 10.60 2.94
CA PRO A 175 -43.16 9.95 2.91
C PRO A 175 -44.06 10.70 1.93
N PRO A 176 -44.83 9.99 1.08
CA PRO A 176 -45.63 10.64 0.05
C PRO A 176 -46.45 11.74 0.70
N LEU A 177 -46.43 12.94 0.11
CA LEU A 177 -47.11 14.15 0.62
C LEU A 177 -48.60 13.92 0.99
N LEU A 178 -49.20 12.81 0.54
CA LEU A 178 -50.49 12.32 1.00
C LEU A 178 -50.57 12.02 2.52
N SER A 179 -49.49 11.60 3.19
CA SER A 179 -49.52 11.35 4.64
C SER A 179 -49.55 12.66 5.44
N TYR A 180 -48.85 13.70 4.96
CA TYR A 180 -48.89 15.04 5.56
C TYR A 180 -50.23 15.73 5.26
N LEU A 181 -50.82 15.51 4.08
CA LEU A 181 -52.16 15.99 3.75
C LEU A 181 -53.24 15.32 4.60
N LEU A 182 -53.12 14.01 4.88
CA LEU A 182 -54.06 13.29 5.76
C LEU A 182 -53.91 13.69 7.24
N LEU A 183 -52.71 14.05 7.69
CA LEU A 183 -52.48 14.58 9.04
C LEU A 183 -53.04 16.01 9.17
N ILE A 184 -52.82 16.87 8.18
CA ILE A 184 -53.34 18.25 8.16
C ILE A 184 -54.88 18.25 8.01
N ILE A 185 -55.46 17.38 7.17
CA ILE A 185 -56.92 17.25 7.03
C ILE A 185 -57.56 16.72 8.33
N ASN A 186 -56.95 15.76 9.03
CA ASN A 186 -57.47 15.27 10.32
C ASN A 186 -57.35 16.31 11.45
N ILE A 187 -56.28 17.11 11.46
CA ILE A 187 -56.10 18.20 12.43
C ILE A 187 -57.11 19.34 12.17
N ILE A 188 -57.39 19.67 10.91
CA ILE A 188 -58.40 20.69 10.56
C ILE A 188 -59.83 20.20 10.85
N PHE A 189 -60.15 18.92 10.65
CA PHE A 189 -61.48 18.37 10.97
C PHE A 189 -61.74 18.17 12.48
N THR A 190 -60.69 18.04 13.29
CA THR A 190 -60.83 17.89 14.75
C THR A 190 -61.07 19.23 15.47
N PHE A 191 -60.83 20.37 14.81
CA PHE A 191 -61.01 21.72 15.38
C PHE A 191 -62.29 22.45 14.90
N ILE A 192 -63.15 21.80 14.12
CA ILE A 192 -64.49 22.30 13.76
C ILE A 192 -65.55 21.30 14.22
N LYS A 193 -65.65 21.11 15.55
CA LYS A 193 -66.90 20.87 16.27
C LYS A 193 -66.71 21.10 17.76
#